data_AF-A0A2V5U620-F1
#
_entry.id   AF-A0A2V5U620-F1
#
_cell.length_a   1.000
_cell.length_b   1.000
_cell.length_c   1.000
_cell.angle_alpha   90.00
_cell.angle_beta   90.00
_cell.angle_gamma   90.00
#
_symmetry.space_group_name_H-M   'P 1'
#
loop_
_entity.id
_entity.type
_entity.pdbx_description
1 polymer ?
#
loop_
_entity_poly.entity_id
_entity_poly.type
_entity_poly.pdbx_seq_one_letter_code
_entity_poly.pdbx_strand_id
1 'polypeptide(L)'
;MNLPKAWLLLLYGLPTKHSAERVSLWRKLRKFGALQLKTSAYVLPDEPVHFERFQWLAKQVSDDGGDATLIRVKEIEGLSNQQIARMFNEARARDYADLGRAATAFIKKKKGKRKDSSNDELEKFQQRFNEIREIDYFDCPAAPDAQILLKRAAGLLPTSSQPSPKLDAKKFAGKTWLTRSRPEIDRVGSAWLIRKFIDPKARFVFATNPTAHPEAEPYDMLEVEFTIRARTARMKPC
;
A
#
# COMPACT_ATOMS: atom_id res chain seq x y z
N MET A 1 -21.52 -1.74 -0.91
CA MET A 1 -20.99 -2.96 -0.27
C MET A 1 -21.38 -4.13 -1.13
N ASN A 2 -20.41 -4.84 -1.69
CA ASN A 2 -20.66 -6.12 -2.35
C ASN A 2 -20.80 -7.19 -1.28
N LEU A 3 -21.94 -7.87 -1.19
CA LEU A 3 -22.19 -8.87 -0.17
C LEU A 3 -21.93 -10.27 -0.75
N PRO A 4 -21.27 -11.17 0.00
CA PRO A 4 -21.05 -12.52 -0.49
C PRO A 4 -22.38 -13.29 -0.54
N LYS A 5 -22.44 -14.28 -1.45
CA LYS A 5 -23.61 -15.16 -1.61
C LYS A 5 -23.66 -16.26 -0.55
N ALA A 6 -22.55 -16.50 0.15
CA ALA A 6 -22.40 -17.49 1.20
C ALA A 6 -21.25 -17.11 2.14
N TRP A 7 -21.19 -17.79 3.28
CA TRP A 7 -20.22 -17.61 4.33
C TRP A 7 -19.58 -18.95 4.69
N LEU A 8 -18.35 -18.87 5.18
CA LEU A 8 -17.64 -19.98 5.79
C LEU A 8 -17.67 -19.78 7.30
N LEU A 9 -18.18 -20.78 8.01
CA LEU A 9 -18.23 -20.81 9.46
C LEU A 9 -17.27 -21.89 9.96
N LEU A 10 -16.28 -21.49 10.75
CA LEU A 10 -15.41 -22.39 11.48
C LEU A 10 -15.86 -22.45 12.93
N LEU A 11 -16.30 -23.63 13.34
CA LEU A 11 -16.56 -23.99 14.73
C LEU A 11 -15.39 -24.81 15.23
N TYR A 12 -14.83 -24.49 16.40
CA TYR A 12 -13.77 -25.31 16.97
C TYR A 12 -13.82 -25.41 18.49
N GLY A 13 -13.33 -26.53 19.01
CA GLY A 13 -13.14 -26.78 20.42
C GLY A 13 -11.71 -27.28 20.67
N LEU A 14 -10.98 -26.58 21.55
CA LEU A 14 -9.67 -27.03 22.04
C LEU A 14 -9.73 -27.18 23.57
N PRO A 15 -9.17 -28.26 24.15
CA PRO A 15 -9.15 -28.42 25.59
C PRO A 15 -8.45 -27.25 26.30
N THR A 16 -8.89 -26.92 27.51
CA THR A 16 -8.42 -25.73 28.26
C THR A 16 -6.95 -25.76 28.64
N LYS A 17 -6.32 -26.95 28.63
CA LYS A 17 -4.90 -27.15 28.95
C LYS A 17 -3.96 -26.72 27.81
N HIS A 18 -4.47 -26.52 26.59
CA HIS A 18 -3.71 -26.13 25.39
C HIS A 18 -3.69 -24.61 25.17
N SER A 19 -3.12 -23.87 26.13
CA SER A 19 -3.16 -22.40 26.10
C SER A 19 -2.31 -21.81 24.96
N ALA A 20 -1.17 -22.44 24.63
CA ALA A 20 -0.28 -21.98 23.57
C ALA A 20 -0.89 -22.15 22.17
N GLU A 21 -1.50 -23.31 21.92
CA GLU A 21 -2.16 -23.68 20.68
C GLU A 21 -3.38 -22.78 20.43
N ARG A 22 -4.18 -22.51 21.48
CA ARG A 22 -5.32 -21.59 21.42
C ARG A 22 -4.89 -20.17 21.05
N VAL A 23 -3.80 -19.67 21.64
CA VAL A 23 -3.25 -18.33 21.31
C VAL A 23 -2.73 -18.30 19.87
N SER A 24 -2.03 -19.35 19.44
CA SER A 24 -1.53 -19.49 18.06
C SER A 24 -2.67 -19.45 17.05
N LEU A 25 -3.73 -20.24 17.28
CA LEU A 25 -4.93 -20.29 16.44
C LEU A 25 -5.65 -18.94 16.39
N TRP A 26 -5.84 -18.29 17.54
CA TRP A 26 -6.47 -16.97 17.62
C TRP A 26 -5.68 -15.91 16.84
N ARG A 27 -4.34 -15.93 16.90
CA ARG A 27 -3.49 -15.03 16.10
C ARG A 27 -3.68 -15.26 14.60
N LYS A 28 -3.78 -16.52 14.14
CA LYS A 28 -4.04 -16.84 12.73
C LYS A 28 -5.43 -16.39 12.28
N LEU A 29 -6.46 -16.64 13.09
CA LEU A 29 -7.83 -16.17 12.81
C LEU A 29 -7.88 -14.65 12.66
N ARG A 30 -7.21 -13.92 13.57
CA ARG A 30 -7.07 -12.46 13.48
C ARG A 30 -6.31 -12.04 12.23
N LYS A 31 -5.21 -12.72 11.89
CA LYS A 31 -4.41 -12.47 10.68
C LYS A 31 -5.22 -12.68 9.39
N PHE A 32 -6.14 -13.64 9.40
CA PHE A 32 -7.06 -13.87 8.28
C PHE A 32 -8.29 -12.96 8.32
N GLY A 33 -8.39 -12.03 9.27
CA GLY A 33 -9.55 -11.15 9.36
C GLY A 33 -10.85 -11.81 9.77
N ALA A 34 -10.81 -13.04 10.29
CA ALA A 34 -12.01 -13.80 10.64
C ALA A 34 -12.80 -13.08 11.74
N LEU A 35 -14.10 -12.90 11.50
CA LEU A 35 -15.00 -12.24 12.44
C LEU A 35 -15.53 -13.27 13.44
N GLN A 36 -15.40 -12.99 14.73
CA GLN A 36 -15.96 -13.84 15.77
C GLN A 36 -17.44 -13.51 15.99
N LEU A 37 -18.34 -14.49 15.76
CA LEU A 37 -19.79 -14.34 15.99
C LEU A 37 -20.18 -14.75 17.42
N LYS A 38 -19.57 -15.83 17.93
CA LYS A 38 -19.72 -16.35 19.30
C LYS A 38 -18.38 -16.92 19.77
N THR A 39 -18.29 -17.33 21.04
CA THR A 39 -17.03 -17.78 21.69
C THR A 39 -16.17 -18.72 20.83
N SER A 40 -16.79 -19.66 20.12
CA SER A 40 -16.10 -20.67 19.31
C SER A 40 -16.43 -20.62 17.81
N ALA A 41 -17.11 -19.57 17.35
CA ALA A 41 -17.63 -19.48 15.98
C ALA A 41 -17.01 -18.30 15.24
N TYR A 42 -16.27 -18.59 14.17
CA TYR A 42 -15.60 -17.59 13.33
C TYR A 42 -16.13 -17.65 11.91
N VAL A 43 -16.33 -16.49 11.30
CA VAL A 43 -16.90 -16.37 9.95
C VAL A 43 -15.96 -15.64 9.00
N LEU A 44 -15.97 -16.06 7.74
CA LEU A 44 -15.35 -15.38 6.59
C LEU A 44 -16.31 -15.41 5.39
N PRO A 45 -16.19 -14.47 4.43
CA PRO A 45 -16.85 -14.58 3.13
C PRO A 45 -16.45 -15.88 2.43
N ASP A 46 -17.38 -16.56 1.75
CA ASP A 46 -17.07 -17.78 1.01
C ASP A 46 -16.30 -17.47 -0.29
N GLU A 47 -14.97 -17.53 -0.16
CA GLU A 47 -14.01 -17.42 -1.26
C GLU A 47 -13.01 -18.58 -1.18
N PRO A 48 -12.44 -19.02 -2.32
CA PRO A 48 -11.48 -20.15 -2.33
C PRO A 48 -10.33 -19.97 -1.35
N VAL A 49 -9.74 -18.77 -1.28
CA VAL A 49 -8.63 -18.46 -0.37
C VAL A 49 -9.06 -18.58 1.10
N HIS A 50 -10.28 -18.19 1.44
CA HIS A 50 -10.80 -18.31 2.81
C HIS A 50 -11.10 -19.75 3.18
N PHE A 51 -11.61 -20.53 2.22
CA PHE A 51 -11.87 -21.95 2.39
C PHE A 51 -10.59 -22.72 2.70
N GLU A 52 -9.53 -22.51 1.91
CA GLU A 52 -8.22 -23.13 2.17
C GLU A 52 -7.67 -22.74 3.55
N ARG A 53 -7.72 -21.44 3.89
CA ARG A 53 -7.28 -20.95 5.22
C ARG A 53 -8.04 -21.65 6.35
N PHE A 54 -9.36 -21.77 6.25
CA PHE A 54 -10.17 -22.44 7.27
C PHE A 54 -9.96 -23.96 7.30
N GLN A 55 -9.73 -24.61 6.15
CA GLN A 55 -9.34 -26.02 6.12
C GLN A 55 -8.00 -26.26 6.83
N TRP A 56 -7.00 -25.42 6.58
CA TRP A 56 -5.71 -25.50 7.26
C TRP A 56 -5.84 -25.30 8.77
N LEU A 57 -6.68 -24.35 9.22
CA LEU A 57 -6.94 -24.14 10.65
C LEU A 57 -7.71 -25.31 11.28
N ALA A 58 -8.71 -25.84 10.59
CA ALA A 58 -9.46 -27.01 11.07
C ALA A 58 -8.53 -28.21 11.25
N LYS A 59 -7.66 -28.47 10.26
CA LYS A 59 -6.64 -29.52 10.35
C LYS A 59 -5.71 -29.30 11.55
N GLN A 60 -5.21 -28.08 11.73
CA GLN A 60 -4.34 -27.76 12.86
C GLN A 60 -5.05 -28.02 14.21
N VAL A 61 -6.32 -27.64 14.35
CA VAL A 61 -7.09 -27.91 15.58
C VAL A 61 -7.17 -29.41 15.85
N SER A 62 -7.44 -30.22 14.83
CA SER A 62 -7.46 -31.69 14.97
C SER A 62 -6.09 -32.25 15.34
N ASP A 63 -5.01 -31.77 14.72
CA ASP A 63 -3.63 -32.17 15.04
C ASP A 63 -3.25 -31.76 16.48
N ASP A 64 -3.78 -30.64 16.98
CA ASP A 64 -3.62 -30.14 18.36
C ASP A 64 -4.55 -30.87 19.38
N GLY A 65 -5.24 -31.94 18.98
CA GLY A 65 -6.11 -32.76 19.85
C GLY A 65 -7.48 -32.15 20.15
N GLY A 66 -7.91 -31.18 19.35
CA GLY A 66 -9.24 -30.59 19.40
C GLY A 66 -10.20 -31.15 18.35
N ASP A 67 -11.37 -30.54 18.26
CA ASP A 67 -12.37 -30.79 17.22
C ASP A 67 -12.67 -29.50 16.45
N ALA A 68 -12.83 -29.61 15.13
CA ALA A 68 -13.15 -28.49 14.27
C ALA A 68 -14.13 -28.89 13.16
N THR A 69 -15.15 -28.07 12.97
CA THR A 69 -16.15 -28.24 11.91
C THR A 69 -16.14 -27.00 11.03
N LEU A 70 -15.93 -27.19 9.72
CA LEU A 70 -16.03 -26.15 8.71
C LEU A 70 -17.34 -26.30 7.95
N ILE A 71 -18.17 -25.25 7.97
CA ILE A 71 -19.51 -25.24 7.39
C ILE A 71 -19.60 -24.12 6.36
N ARG A 72 -20.14 -24.41 5.18
CA ARG A 72 -20.56 -23.39 4.22
C ARG A 72 -22.05 -23.12 4.42
N VAL A 73 -22.40 -21.87 4.72
CA VAL A 73 -23.78 -21.44 4.97
C VAL A 73 -24.15 -20.31 4.04
N LYS A 74 -25.36 -20.33 3.47
CA LYS A 74 -25.83 -19.20 2.64
C LYS A 74 -26.31 -18.04 3.51
N GLU A 75 -26.99 -18.38 4.60
CA GLU A 75 -27.64 -17.43 5.50
C GLU A 75 -27.49 -17.93 6.94
N ILE A 76 -27.50 -16.99 7.89
CA ILE A 76 -27.47 -17.27 9.33
C ILE A 76 -28.73 -16.65 9.91
N GLU A 77 -29.67 -17.48 10.36
CA GLU A 77 -30.92 -17.01 10.97
C GLU A 77 -30.65 -16.03 12.12
N GLY A 78 -31.34 -14.88 12.11
CA GLY A 78 -31.15 -13.79 13.07
C GLY A 78 -29.95 -12.86 12.81
N LEU A 79 -29.12 -13.13 11.80
CA LEU A 79 -28.01 -12.26 11.38
C LEU A 79 -28.00 -12.11 9.87
N SER A 80 -28.58 -11.02 9.38
CA SER A 80 -28.56 -10.72 7.94
C SER A 80 -27.14 -10.53 7.42
N ASN A 81 -26.91 -10.83 6.14
CA ASN A 81 -25.62 -10.65 5.47
C ASN A 81 -25.12 -9.20 5.59
N GLN A 82 -26.03 -8.22 5.61
CA GLN A 82 -25.70 -6.81 5.85
C GLN A 82 -25.19 -6.55 7.26
N GLN A 83 -25.79 -7.16 8.29
CA GLN A 83 -25.33 -7.03 9.67
C GLN A 83 -23.94 -7.65 9.83
N ILE A 84 -23.70 -8.83 9.26
CA ILE A 84 -22.38 -9.48 9.29
C ILE A 84 -21.33 -8.57 8.61
N ALA A 85 -21.60 -8.06 7.41
CA ALA A 85 -20.71 -7.13 6.71
C ALA A 85 -20.44 -5.83 7.51
N ARG A 86 -21.47 -5.30 8.20
CA ARG A 86 -21.29 -4.14 9.11
C ARG A 86 -20.34 -4.48 10.27
N MET A 87 -20.47 -5.66 10.88
CA MET A 87 -19.59 -6.10 11.96
C MET A 87 -18.13 -6.22 11.48
N PHE A 88 -17.88 -6.71 10.26
CA PHE A 88 -16.54 -6.68 9.65
C PHE A 88 -16.03 -5.24 9.50
N ASN A 89 -16.85 -4.33 8.96
CA ASN A 89 -16.48 -2.93 8.80
C ASN A 89 -16.22 -2.23 10.14
N GLU A 90 -16.99 -2.53 11.19
CA GLU A 90 -16.75 -2.01 12.54
C GLU A 90 -15.43 -2.53 13.13
N ALA A 91 -15.09 -3.80 12.91
CA ALA A 91 -13.80 -4.36 13.32
C ALA A 91 -12.64 -3.65 12.61
N ARG A 92 -12.73 -3.49 11.28
CA ARG A 92 -11.73 -2.77 10.48
C ARG A 92 -11.65 -1.29 10.83
N ALA A 93 -12.77 -0.64 11.14
CA ALA A 93 -12.79 0.76 11.56
C ALA A 93 -11.95 0.97 12.83
N ARG A 94 -11.99 0.03 13.79
CA ARG A 94 -11.14 0.08 15.00
C ARG A 94 -9.65 -0.07 14.63
N ASP A 95 -9.32 -1.02 13.75
CA ASP A 95 -7.94 -1.24 13.29
C ASP A 95 -7.37 0.03 12.59
N TYR A 96 -8.15 0.66 11.71
CA TYR A 96 -7.78 1.92 11.06
C TYR A 96 -7.68 3.09 12.04
N ALA A 97 -8.59 3.18 13.02
CA ALA A 97 -8.54 4.22 14.04
C ALA A 97 -7.27 4.12 14.89
N ASP A 98 -6.85 2.90 15.25
CA ASP A 98 -5.58 2.66 15.95
C ASP A 98 -4.37 3.14 15.13
N LEU A 99 -4.35 2.81 13.84
CA LEU A 99 -3.30 3.25 12.93
C LEU A 99 -3.30 4.78 12.76
N GLY A 100 -4.48 5.40 12.62
CA GLY A 100 -4.64 6.84 12.51
C GLY A 100 -4.18 7.59 13.76
N ARG A 101 -4.43 7.03 14.96
CA ARG A 101 -3.89 7.56 16.23
C ARG A 101 -2.37 7.51 16.26
N ALA A 102 -1.77 6.39 15.88
CA ALA A 102 -0.32 6.25 15.80
C ALA A 102 0.30 7.24 14.80
N ALA A 103 -0.26 7.37 13.61
CA ALA A 103 0.18 8.32 12.59
C ALA A 103 0.06 9.79 13.07
N THR A 104 -1.02 10.13 13.77
CA THR A 104 -1.22 11.48 14.32
C THR A 104 -0.20 11.80 15.41
N ALA A 105 0.09 10.85 16.30
CA ALA A 105 1.12 10.99 17.32
C ALA A 105 2.51 11.20 16.69
N PHE A 106 2.82 10.44 15.63
CA PHE A 106 4.05 10.59 14.85
C PHE A 106 4.18 11.98 14.23
N ILE A 107 3.12 12.46 13.56
CA ILE A 107 3.05 13.80 12.96
C ILE A 107 3.35 14.87 14.01
N LYS A 108 2.76 14.77 15.21
CA LYS A 108 2.97 15.72 16.31
C LYS A 108 4.42 15.70 16.78
N LYS A 109 5.01 14.51 16.95
CA LYS A 109 6.42 14.32 17.37
C LYS A 109 7.40 14.93 16.35
N LYS A 110 7.16 14.74 15.05
CA LYS A 110 8.04 15.22 13.98
C LYS A 110 8.06 16.72 13.77
N LYS A 111 6.94 17.41 14.03
CA LYS A 111 6.91 18.89 13.99
C LYS A 111 7.88 19.52 15.00
N GLY A 112 8.28 18.82 16.06
CA GLY A 112 9.21 19.32 17.09
C GLY A 112 10.67 18.90 16.94
N LYS A 113 11.02 17.90 16.11
CA LYS A 113 12.40 17.38 15.97
C LYS A 113 12.74 17.07 14.51
N ARG A 114 13.68 17.84 13.93
CA ARG A 114 14.03 17.84 12.49
C ARG A 114 14.97 16.73 12.01
N LYS A 115 15.58 15.91 12.89
CA LYS A 115 16.81 15.19 12.51
C LYS A 115 16.86 13.66 12.64
N ASP A 116 15.83 12.98 13.14
CA ASP A 116 15.90 11.50 13.29
C ASP A 116 15.36 10.69 12.10
N SER A 117 15.99 9.54 11.89
CA SER A 117 15.81 8.50 10.87
C SER A 117 14.46 7.78 10.93
N SER A 118 13.36 8.51 10.74
CA SER A 118 12.01 7.98 10.90
C SER A 118 11.38 7.37 9.65
N ASN A 119 12.21 6.87 8.72
CA ASN A 119 11.69 6.13 7.56
C ASN A 119 11.14 4.75 7.99
N ASP A 120 11.81 4.07 8.92
CA ASP A 120 11.40 2.75 9.44
C ASP A 120 10.02 2.79 10.13
N GLU A 121 9.72 3.84 10.89
CA GLU A 121 8.41 3.99 11.54
C GLU A 121 7.27 4.19 10.53
N LEU A 122 7.53 4.92 9.44
CA LEU A 122 6.56 5.08 8.35
C LEU A 122 6.40 3.82 7.51
N GLU A 123 7.49 3.11 7.23
CA GLU A 123 7.44 1.81 6.55
C GLU A 123 6.58 0.83 7.36
N LYS A 124 6.74 0.81 8.70
CA LYS A 124 5.87 0.03 9.60
C LYS A 124 4.40 0.44 9.53
N PHE A 125 4.09 1.73 9.46
CA PHE A 125 2.72 2.18 9.30
C PHE A 125 2.12 1.80 7.94
N GLN A 126 2.91 1.91 6.87
CA GLN A 126 2.47 1.52 5.53
C GLN A 126 2.25 0.01 5.45
N GLN A 127 3.16 -0.79 6.03
CA GLN A 127 3.02 -2.23 6.12
C GLN A 127 1.75 -2.61 6.90
N ARG A 128 1.53 -1.99 8.08
CA ARG A 128 0.32 -2.23 8.87
C ARG A 128 -0.96 -1.80 8.14
N PHE A 129 -0.94 -0.71 7.37
CA PHE A 129 -2.06 -0.32 6.53
C PHE A 129 -2.40 -1.39 5.49
N ASN A 130 -1.37 -1.91 4.81
CA ASN A 130 -1.52 -2.95 3.80
C ASN A 130 -2.07 -4.24 4.43
N GLU A 131 -1.57 -4.63 5.60
CA GLU A 131 -2.08 -5.78 6.35
C GLU A 131 -3.56 -5.63 6.73
N ILE A 132 -4.00 -4.44 7.16
CA ILE A 132 -5.42 -4.19 7.44
C ILE A 132 -6.24 -4.27 6.14
N ARG A 133 -5.71 -3.73 5.02
CA ARG A 133 -6.37 -3.77 3.71
C ARG A 133 -6.56 -5.17 3.17
N GLU A 134 -5.61 -6.08 3.38
CA GLU A 134 -5.73 -7.48 2.96
C GLU A 134 -6.90 -8.22 3.62
N ILE A 135 -7.35 -7.74 4.79
CA ILE A 135 -8.45 -8.31 5.55
C ILE A 135 -9.69 -7.40 5.62
N ASP A 136 -9.72 -6.35 4.78
CA ASP A 136 -10.80 -5.38 4.66
C ASP A 136 -11.76 -5.78 3.53
N TYR A 137 -12.50 -6.86 3.76
CA TYR A 137 -13.35 -7.53 2.76
C TYR A 137 -14.52 -6.70 2.23
N PHE A 138 -14.87 -5.60 2.91
CA PHE A 138 -16.09 -4.82 2.64
C PHE A 138 -15.83 -3.33 2.43
N ASP A 139 -14.58 -2.96 2.12
CA ASP A 139 -14.14 -1.59 1.86
C ASP A 139 -14.55 -0.61 2.96
N CYS A 140 -13.98 -0.80 4.15
CA CYS A 140 -14.29 -0.01 5.33
C CYS A 140 -14.21 1.52 5.05
N PRO A 141 -15.27 2.29 5.36
CA PRO A 141 -15.29 3.74 5.11
C PRO A 141 -14.22 4.55 5.86
N ALA A 142 -13.64 4.02 6.94
CA ALA A 142 -12.58 4.69 7.72
C ALA A 142 -11.21 4.65 7.03
N ALA A 143 -11.08 3.83 6.00
CA ALA A 143 -9.80 3.50 5.41
C ALA A 143 -9.17 4.64 4.55
N PRO A 144 -9.94 5.48 3.83
CA PRO A 144 -9.42 6.71 3.19
C PRO A 144 -8.83 7.71 4.19
N ASP A 145 -9.47 7.92 5.33
CA ASP A 145 -9.00 8.86 6.36
C ASP A 145 -7.65 8.42 6.94
N ALA A 146 -7.50 7.12 7.23
CA ALA A 146 -6.22 6.55 7.63
C ALA A 146 -5.14 6.76 6.55
N GLN A 147 -5.48 6.56 5.28
CA GLN A 147 -4.55 6.78 4.17
C GLN A 147 -4.11 8.25 4.06
N ILE A 148 -5.02 9.21 4.25
CA ILE A 148 -4.70 10.65 4.26
C ILE A 148 -3.70 10.98 5.38
N LEU A 149 -3.91 10.43 6.58
CA LEU A 149 -2.99 10.62 7.72
C LEU A 149 -1.61 10.06 7.42
N LEU A 150 -1.51 8.88 6.79
CA LEU A 150 -0.23 8.30 6.38
C LEU A 150 0.48 9.12 5.32
N LYS A 151 -0.24 9.59 4.29
CA LYS A 151 0.33 10.50 3.28
C LYS A 151 0.86 11.78 3.91
N ARG A 152 0.13 12.34 4.89
CA ARG A 152 0.58 13.52 5.65
C ARG A 152 1.83 13.21 6.46
N ALA A 153 1.90 12.05 7.10
CA ALA A 153 3.06 11.61 7.87
C ALA A 153 4.30 11.44 6.96
N ALA A 154 4.13 10.84 5.78
CA ALA A 154 5.16 10.70 4.74
C ALA A 154 5.66 12.04 4.21
N GLY A 155 4.76 13.00 3.98
CA GLY A 155 5.12 14.35 3.54
C GLY A 155 5.97 15.16 4.55
N LEU A 156 6.07 14.72 5.81
CA LEU A 156 6.94 15.34 6.82
C LEU A 156 8.36 14.79 6.84
N LEU A 157 8.59 13.63 6.23
CA LEU A 157 9.95 13.15 6.06
C LEU A 157 10.60 13.91 4.91
N PRO A 158 11.90 14.26 5.04
CA PRO A 158 12.67 14.56 3.85
C PRO A 158 12.59 13.32 2.96
N THR A 159 11.97 13.45 1.79
CA THR A 159 12.05 12.42 0.75
C THR A 159 13.52 12.06 0.64
N SER A 160 13.86 10.78 0.77
CA SER A 160 15.17 10.27 0.39
C SER A 160 15.32 10.45 -1.11
N SER A 161 15.55 11.71 -1.49
CA SER A 161 16.40 12.02 -2.60
C SER A 161 17.75 11.49 -2.17
N GLN A 162 18.01 10.22 -2.48
CA GLN A 162 19.38 9.84 -2.83
C GLN A 162 19.89 10.99 -3.68
N PRO A 163 20.99 11.69 -3.30
CA PRO A 163 21.53 12.73 -4.14
C PRO A 163 21.85 12.06 -5.47
N SER A 164 20.98 12.27 -6.46
CA SER A 164 21.31 11.99 -7.84
C SER A 164 22.64 12.71 -8.07
N PRO A 165 23.68 12.02 -8.57
CA PRO A 165 24.98 12.62 -8.75
C PRO A 165 24.78 13.99 -9.42
N LYS A 166 25.32 15.04 -8.80
CA LYS A 166 25.22 16.39 -9.37
C LYS A 166 25.96 16.35 -10.70
N LEU A 167 25.21 16.23 -11.78
CA LEU A 167 25.74 16.33 -13.12
C LEU A 167 26.19 17.77 -13.31
N ASP A 168 27.46 17.94 -13.70
CA ASP A 168 27.99 19.25 -14.04
C ASP A 168 27.36 19.71 -15.35
N ALA A 169 26.43 20.67 -15.26
CA ALA A 169 25.71 21.22 -16.41
C ALA A 169 26.66 21.71 -17.51
N LYS A 170 27.89 22.14 -17.17
CA LYS A 170 28.89 22.58 -18.15
C LYS A 170 29.32 21.46 -19.09
N LYS A 171 29.30 20.20 -18.65
CA LYS A 171 29.64 19.04 -19.50
C LYS A 171 28.59 18.76 -20.58
N PHE A 172 27.41 19.34 -20.45
CA PHE A 172 26.28 19.12 -21.36
C PHE A 172 25.89 20.40 -22.12
N ALA A 173 26.61 21.50 -21.93
CA ALA A 173 26.43 22.73 -22.70
C ALA A 173 26.88 22.53 -24.16
N GLY A 174 26.07 22.97 -25.11
CA GLY A 174 26.32 22.84 -26.55
C GLY A 174 25.99 21.47 -27.15
N LYS A 175 25.57 20.51 -26.34
CA LYS A 175 25.16 19.18 -26.82
C LYS A 175 23.80 19.22 -27.53
N THR A 176 23.62 18.29 -28.46
CA THR A 176 22.34 18.02 -29.11
C THR A 176 21.61 16.95 -28.33
N TRP A 177 20.32 17.13 -28.07
CA TRP A 177 19.50 16.25 -27.24
C TRP A 177 18.52 15.47 -28.10
N LEU A 178 18.38 14.17 -27.86
CA LEU A 178 17.53 13.30 -28.67
C LEU A 178 16.37 12.74 -27.86
N THR A 179 15.16 12.83 -28.41
CA THR A 179 13.99 12.11 -27.91
C THR A 179 13.16 11.54 -29.05
N ARG A 180 12.08 10.81 -28.71
CA ARG A 180 11.25 10.10 -29.69
C ARG A 180 10.58 11.04 -30.69
N SER A 181 10.37 10.53 -31.89
CA SER A 181 9.52 11.16 -32.90
C SER A 181 8.08 11.25 -32.37
N ARG A 182 7.50 12.47 -32.32
CA ARG A 182 6.22 12.82 -31.66
C ARG A 182 6.25 12.77 -30.11
N PRO A 183 6.91 13.74 -29.45
CA PRO A 183 6.97 13.80 -27.99
C PRO A 183 5.61 14.14 -27.37
N GLU A 184 5.26 13.44 -26.29
CA GLU A 184 4.15 13.80 -25.39
C GLU A 184 4.50 15.01 -24.50
N ILE A 185 3.50 15.54 -23.76
CA ILE A 185 3.61 16.80 -22.99
C ILE A 185 4.76 16.75 -21.97
N ASP A 186 4.99 15.59 -21.35
CA ASP A 186 6.07 15.30 -20.42
C ASP A 186 7.46 15.59 -21.05
N ARG A 187 7.69 15.12 -22.27
CA ARG A 187 8.97 15.26 -22.99
C ARG A 187 9.23 16.67 -23.48
N VAL A 188 8.17 17.44 -23.76
CA VAL A 188 8.28 18.88 -24.03
C VAL A 188 8.66 19.64 -22.75
N GLY A 189 8.08 19.26 -21.61
CA GLY A 189 8.47 19.76 -20.30
C GLY A 189 9.94 19.47 -19.97
N SER A 190 10.40 18.26 -20.29
CA SER A 190 11.80 17.86 -20.18
C SER A 190 12.74 18.74 -21.02
N ALA A 191 12.38 19.01 -22.28
CA ALA A 191 13.14 19.91 -23.17
C ALA A 191 13.21 21.35 -22.65
N TRP A 192 12.11 21.86 -22.08
CA TRP A 192 12.08 23.18 -21.46
C TRP A 192 13.03 23.27 -20.25
N LEU A 193 13.06 22.22 -19.41
CA LEU A 193 13.96 22.15 -18.26
C LEU A 193 15.43 22.11 -18.67
N ILE A 194 15.78 21.35 -19.71
CA ILE A 194 17.12 21.33 -20.30
C ILE A 194 17.53 22.74 -20.75
N ARG A 195 16.64 23.45 -21.46
CA ARG A 195 16.90 24.85 -21.87
C ARG A 195 17.06 25.80 -20.69
N LYS A 196 16.28 25.61 -19.64
CA LYS A 196 16.28 26.53 -18.49
C LYS A 196 17.47 26.34 -17.57
N PHE A 197 17.90 25.10 -17.36
CA PHE A 197 18.85 24.77 -16.29
C PHE A 197 20.19 24.21 -16.77
N ILE A 198 20.29 23.76 -18.03
CA ILE A 198 21.51 23.17 -18.57
C ILE A 198 22.11 24.06 -19.65
N ASP A 199 21.36 24.29 -20.73
CA ASP A 199 21.84 25.06 -21.89
C ASP A 199 20.70 25.81 -22.59
N PRO A 200 20.64 27.15 -22.45
CA PRO A 200 19.66 27.99 -23.14
C PRO A 200 19.65 27.82 -24.68
N LYS A 201 20.77 27.40 -25.26
CA LYS A 201 20.94 27.17 -26.71
C LYS A 201 20.83 25.69 -27.11
N ALA A 202 20.31 24.83 -26.22
CA ALA A 202 20.12 23.41 -26.50
C ALA A 202 19.32 23.16 -27.79
N ARG A 203 19.87 22.26 -28.62
CA ARG A 203 19.27 21.77 -29.86
C ARG A 203 18.66 20.40 -29.63
N PHE A 204 17.54 20.12 -30.29
CA PHE A 204 16.78 18.88 -30.09
C PHE A 204 16.58 18.16 -31.42
N VAL A 205 16.77 16.84 -31.41
CA VAL A 205 16.53 15.93 -32.53
C VAL A 205 15.44 14.95 -32.12
N PHE A 206 14.50 14.71 -33.04
CA PHE A 206 13.34 13.83 -32.80
C PHE A 206 13.44 12.61 -33.70
N ALA A 207 14.04 11.54 -33.18
CA ALA A 207 14.28 10.30 -33.93
C ALA A 207 13.81 9.08 -33.13
N THR A 208 13.42 8.03 -33.86
CA THR A 208 12.93 6.78 -33.23
C THR A 208 14.08 5.84 -32.86
N ASN A 209 15.24 5.97 -33.51
CA ASN A 209 16.42 5.15 -33.26
C ASN A 209 17.60 6.03 -32.76
N PRO A 210 18.01 5.91 -31.48
CA PRO A 210 19.15 6.65 -30.92
C PRO A 210 20.48 6.35 -31.62
N THR A 211 20.66 5.14 -32.16
CA THR A 211 21.89 4.71 -32.85
C THR A 211 22.14 5.47 -34.16
N ALA A 212 21.10 6.12 -34.70
CA ALA A 212 21.23 6.96 -35.90
C ALA A 212 21.91 8.32 -35.63
N HIS A 213 22.03 8.72 -34.36
CA HIS A 213 22.63 9.99 -33.93
C HIS A 213 23.56 9.77 -32.73
N PRO A 214 24.74 9.14 -32.94
CA PRO A 214 25.70 8.87 -31.86
C PRO A 214 26.23 10.13 -31.16
N GLU A 215 26.10 11.29 -31.79
CA GLU A 215 26.50 12.61 -31.27
C GLU A 215 25.46 13.26 -30.34
N ALA A 216 24.25 12.69 -30.24
CA ALA A 216 23.14 13.28 -29.50
C ALA A 216 22.87 12.54 -28.18
N GLU A 217 22.64 13.30 -27.11
CA GLU A 217 22.35 12.76 -25.78
C GLU A 217 20.88 12.37 -25.65
N PRO A 218 20.57 11.08 -25.45
CA PRO A 218 19.21 10.61 -25.27
C PRO A 218 18.58 11.13 -23.96
N TYR A 219 17.35 11.63 -24.01
CA TYR A 219 16.58 11.98 -22.81
C TYR A 219 15.15 11.46 -22.87
N ASP A 220 14.63 11.04 -21.71
CA ASP A 220 13.21 10.68 -21.52
C ASP A 220 12.71 9.58 -22.50
N MET A 221 13.56 8.56 -22.66
CA MET A 221 13.31 7.34 -23.47
C MET A 221 13.44 6.06 -22.61
N LEU A 222 13.07 4.91 -23.17
CA LEU A 222 13.25 3.62 -22.48
C LEU A 222 14.75 3.28 -22.55
N GLU A 223 15.35 2.90 -21.42
CA GLU A 223 16.78 2.55 -21.27
C GLU A 223 17.80 3.69 -21.42
N VAL A 224 17.48 4.92 -20.99
CA VAL A 224 18.44 6.05 -21.02
C VAL A 224 18.69 6.69 -19.65
N GLU A 225 19.91 7.22 -19.49
CA GLU A 225 20.49 7.70 -18.23
C GLU A 225 19.84 9.01 -17.71
N PHE A 226 19.18 9.78 -18.59
CA PHE A 226 18.53 11.05 -18.26
C PHE A 226 17.00 10.94 -18.20
N THR A 227 16.47 10.86 -16.97
CA THR A 227 15.04 10.98 -16.66
C THR A 227 14.80 12.19 -15.76
N ILE A 228 13.88 13.08 -16.15
CA ILE A 228 13.54 14.26 -15.36
C ILE A 228 12.43 13.91 -14.36
N ARG A 229 12.73 14.06 -13.07
CA ARG A 229 11.73 13.88 -12.01
C ARG A 229 11.15 15.24 -11.62
N ALA A 230 9.88 15.45 -11.92
CA ALA A 230 9.16 16.65 -11.50
C ALA A 230 9.05 16.66 -9.96
N ARG A 231 9.74 17.60 -9.32
CA ARG A 231 9.44 17.99 -7.94
C ARG A 231 8.26 18.95 -8.02
N THR A 232 7.17 18.66 -7.30
CA THR A 232 5.98 19.54 -7.24
C THR A 232 6.42 20.92 -6.74
N ALA A 233 6.64 21.85 -7.66
CA ALA A 233 6.86 23.25 -7.32
C ALA A 233 5.49 23.85 -7.01
N ARG A 234 5.25 24.21 -5.74
CA ARG A 234 4.14 25.11 -5.42
C ARG A 234 4.40 26.44 -6.14
N MET A 235 3.63 26.71 -7.19
CA MET A 235 3.46 28.08 -7.67
C MET A 235 2.79 28.88 -6.55
N LYS A 236 3.48 29.89 -6.03
CA LYS A 236 2.81 31.00 -5.37
C LYS A 236 2.35 31.95 -6.47
N PRO A 237 1.04 32.30 -6.55
CA PRO A 237 0.62 33.38 -7.42
C PRO A 237 1.23 34.71 -6.91
N CYS A 238 1.61 35.57 -7.85
CA CYS A 238 1.98 36.96 -7.61
C CYS A 238 0.78 37.77 -7.12
#